data_AF-A0A853EKW5-F1
#
_entry.id   AF-A0A853EKW5-F1
#
_cell.length_a   1.000
_cell.length_b   1.000
_cell.length_c   1.000
_cell.angle_alpha   90.00
_cell.angle_beta   90.00
_cell.angle_gamma   90.00
#
_symmetry.space_group_name_H-M   'P 1'
#
loop_
_entity.id
_entity.type
_entity.pdbx_description
1 polymer ?
#
loop_
_entity_poly.entity_id
_entity_poly.type
_entity_poly.pdbx_seq_one_letter_code
_entity_poly.pdbx_strand_id
1 'polypeptide(L)'
;MSNPLIDSLERAVQAAPDDVPLRLHLAEQLISTGRGEEAITHCAMALQHSPGDQTARDLMTRALIPAATGVDDAPSSAGPTASGTHPDPTEAEALPD
;
A
#
# COMPACT_ATOMS: atom_id res chain seq x y z
N MET A 1 -11.35 6.08 20.45
CA MET A 1 -10.64 7.38 20.56
C MET A 1 -9.55 7.38 19.51
N SER A 2 -9.59 8.32 18.57
CA SER A 2 -8.58 8.43 17.51
C SER A 2 -7.20 8.60 18.14
N ASN A 3 -6.20 7.86 17.66
CA ASN A 3 -4.85 7.93 18.19
C ASN A 3 -4.10 9.07 17.48
N PRO A 4 -3.85 10.22 18.14
CA PRO A 4 -3.22 11.38 17.50
C PRO A 4 -1.81 11.09 16.99
N LEU A 5 -1.15 10.06 17.53
CA LEU A 5 0.14 9.60 17.05
C LEU A 5 0.04 8.99 15.65
N ILE A 6 -1.01 8.21 15.38
CA ILE A 6 -1.23 7.57 14.08
C ILE A 6 -1.48 8.64 13.02
N ASP A 7 -2.36 9.61 13.30
CA ASP A 7 -2.62 10.73 12.38
C ASP A 7 -1.35 11.53 12.05
N SER A 8 -0.52 11.78 13.07
CA SER A 8 0.77 12.45 12.87
C SER A 8 1.73 11.63 12.01
N LEU A 9 1.78 10.31 12.20
CA LEU A 9 2.61 9.39 11.40
C LEU A 9 2.10 9.28 9.97
N GLU A 10 0.79 9.19 9.76
CA GLU A 10 0.17 9.19 8.43
C GLU A 10 0.54 10.45 7.66
N ARG A 11 0.39 11.63 8.27
CA ARG A 11 0.81 12.90 7.64
C ARG A 11 2.29 12.93 7.31
N ALA A 12 3.14 12.37 8.17
CA ALA A 12 4.56 12.30 7.92
C ALA A 12 4.89 11.36 6.74
N VAL A 13 4.24 10.19 6.66
CA VAL A 13 4.39 9.24 5.54
C VAL A 13 3.88 9.85 4.24
N GLN A 14 2.80 10.65 4.29
CA GLN A 14 2.31 11.36 3.10
C GLN A 14 3.27 12.46 2.63
N ALA A 15 4.01 13.10 3.55
CA ALA A 15 5.05 14.06 3.21
C ALA A 15 6.32 13.39 2.68
N ALA A 16 6.62 12.17 3.12
CA ALA A 16 7.81 11.40 2.73
C ALA A 16 7.43 9.93 2.43
N PRO A 17 6.84 9.66 1.25
CA PRO A 17 6.35 8.32 0.92
C PRO A 17 7.47 7.29 0.70
N ASP A 18 8.67 7.74 0.35
CA ASP A 18 9.85 6.87 0.14
C ASP A 18 10.56 6.50 1.46
N ASP A 19 10.15 7.11 2.57
CA ASP A 19 10.79 6.92 3.87
C ASP A 19 10.30 5.61 4.51
N VAL A 20 10.98 4.51 4.14
CA VAL A 20 10.71 3.14 4.61
C VAL A 20 10.61 3.05 6.14
N PRO A 21 11.58 3.54 6.94
CA PRO A 21 11.49 3.42 8.38
C PRO A 21 10.27 4.14 8.96
N LEU A 22 9.91 5.32 8.43
CA LEU A 22 8.72 6.05 8.87
C LEU A 22 7.43 5.25 8.61
N ARG A 23 7.36 4.60 7.45
CA ARG A 23 6.26 3.70 7.08
C ARG A 23 6.17 2.48 8.00
N LEU A 24 7.30 1.92 8.41
CA LEU A 24 7.34 0.79 9.36
C LEU A 24 6.85 1.18 10.76
N HIS A 25 7.21 2.38 11.24
CA HIS A 25 6.69 2.89 12.52
C HIS A 25 5.18 3.08 12.49
N LEU A 26 4.61 3.54 11.37
CA LEU A 26 3.16 3.61 11.20
C LEU A 26 2.53 2.21 11.26
N ALA A 27 3.09 1.24 10.54
CA ALA A 27 2.60 -0.13 10.54
C ALA A 27 2.61 -0.77 11.94
N GLU A 28 3.68 -0.55 12.72
CA GLU A 28 3.77 -1.03 14.10
C GLU A 28 2.65 -0.47 15.00
N GLN A 29 2.33 0.81 14.82
CA GLN A 29 1.26 1.48 15.57
C GLN A 29 -0.13 1.01 15.14
N LEU A 30 -0.31 0.69 13.87
CA LEU A 30 -1.54 0.08 13.36
C LEU A 30 -1.75 -1.32 13.96
N ILE A 31 -0.70 -2.15 14.02
CA ILE A 31 -0.77 -3.48 14.67
C ILE A 31 -1.15 -3.33 16.15
N SER A 32 -0.50 -2.42 16.85
CA SER A 32 -0.73 -2.19 18.29
C SER A 32 -2.15 -1.70 18.61
N THR A 33 -2.83 -1.09 17.63
CA THR A 33 -4.21 -0.63 17.75
C THR A 33 -5.24 -1.62 17.21
N GLY A 34 -4.81 -2.80 16.76
CA GLY A 34 -5.66 -3.85 16.20
C GLY A 34 -6.03 -3.64 14.72
N ARG A 35 -5.44 -2.64 14.04
CA ARG A 35 -5.64 -2.35 12.62
C ARG A 35 -4.65 -3.14 11.76
N GLY A 36 -4.68 -4.47 11.88
CA GLY A 36 -3.73 -5.37 11.20
C GLY A 36 -3.78 -5.27 9.68
N GLU A 37 -4.98 -5.13 9.09
CA GLU A 37 -5.16 -5.05 7.64
C GLU A 37 -4.40 -3.87 7.01
N GLU A 38 -4.52 -2.68 7.59
CA GLU A 38 -3.80 -1.49 7.10
C GLU A 38 -2.29 -1.62 7.32
N ALA A 39 -1.87 -2.20 8.44
CA ALA A 39 -0.47 -2.47 8.70
C ALA A 39 0.15 -3.39 7.63
N ILE A 40 -0.59 -4.39 7.13
CA ILE A 40 -0.14 -5.29 6.05
C ILE A 40 0.14 -4.49 4.78
N THR A 41 -0.74 -3.57 4.39
CA THR A 41 -0.52 -2.69 3.22
C THR A 41 0.75 -1.87 3.37
N HIS A 42 0.97 -1.25 4.53
CA HIS A 42 2.18 -0.46 4.79
C HIS A 42 3.46 -1.31 4.80
N CYS A 43 3.42 -2.52 5.37
CA CYS A 43 4.55 -3.46 5.36
C CYS A 43 4.87 -3.96 3.94
N ALA A 44 3.85 -4.28 3.14
CA ALA A 44 4.02 -4.73 1.76
C ALA A 44 4.72 -3.66 0.90
N MET A 45 4.32 -2.40 1.05
CA MET A 45 4.98 -1.29 0.38
C MET A 45 6.44 -1.14 0.85
N ALA A 46 6.70 -1.19 2.16
CA ALA A 46 8.06 -1.14 2.69
C ALA A 46 8.97 -2.25 2.12
N LEU A 47 8.45 -3.48 1.99
CA LEU A 47 9.15 -4.60 1.36
C LEU A 47 9.35 -4.43 -0.15
N GLN A 48 8.47 -3.69 -0.83
CA GLN A 48 8.65 -3.35 -2.24
C GLN A 48 9.87 -2.42 -2.46
N HIS A 49 10.05 -1.45 -1.56
CA HIS A 49 11.21 -0.55 -1.59
C HIS A 49 12.48 -1.21 -1.05
N SER A 50 12.35 -1.98 0.03
CA SER A 50 13.46 -2.64 0.73
C SER A 50 13.14 -4.12 0.98
N PRO A 51 13.34 -4.99 -0.03
CA PRO A 51 13.02 -6.42 0.08
C PRO A 51 13.93 -7.18 1.03
N GLY A 52 14.99 -6.55 1.55
CA GLY A 52 15.90 -7.09 2.57
C GLY A 52 15.55 -6.69 4.00
N ASP A 53 14.53 -5.85 4.22
CA ASP A 53 14.19 -5.35 5.54
C ASP A 53 13.55 -6.45 6.40
N GLN A 54 14.26 -6.87 7.45
CA GLN A 54 13.77 -7.90 8.37
C GLN A 54 12.62 -7.37 9.25
N THR A 55 12.66 -6.09 9.61
CA THR A 55 11.64 -5.46 10.45
C THR A 55 10.30 -5.46 9.73
N ALA A 56 10.30 -5.12 8.45
CA ALA A 56 9.10 -5.14 7.61
C ALA A 56 8.47 -6.54 7.53
N ARG A 57 9.30 -7.60 7.44
CA ARG A 57 8.83 -8.99 7.46
C ARG A 57 8.25 -9.40 8.80
N ASP A 58 8.90 -9.02 9.89
CA ASP A 58 8.45 -9.34 11.25
C ASP A 58 7.09 -8.66 11.54
N LEU A 59 6.97 -7.37 11.21
CA LEU A 59 5.73 -6.63 11.33
C LEU A 59 4.61 -7.22 10.46
N MET A 60 4.91 -7.60 9.21
CA MET A 60 3.92 -8.26 8.34
C MET A 60 3.45 -9.59 8.92
N THR A 61 4.37 -10.39 9.47
CA THR A 61 4.03 -11.65 10.15
C THR A 61 3.14 -11.38 11.35
N ARG A 62 3.48 -10.39 12.16
CA ARG A 62 2.72 -10.01 13.37
C ARG A 62 1.33 -9.45 13.03
N ALA A 63 1.20 -8.71 11.93
CA ALA A 63 -0.07 -8.20 11.43
C ALA A 63 -0.96 -9.32 10.86
N LEU A 64 -0.36 -10.35 10.28
CA LEU A 64 -1.06 -11.50 9.70
C LEU A 64 -1.56 -12.50 10.74
N ILE A 65 -0.99 -12.51 11.95
CA ILE A 65 -1.50 -13.35 13.06
C ILE A 65 -2.84 -12.74 13.49
N PRO A 66 -3.98 -13.37 13.16
CA PRO A 66 -5.25 -12.84 13.61
C PRO A 66 -5.31 -12.96 15.13
N ALA A 67 -5.83 -11.93 15.80
CA ALA A 67 -6.36 -12.09 17.14
C ALA A 67 -7.61 -12.97 17.06
N ALA A 68 -7.41 -14.28 16.90
CA ALA A 68 -8.43 -15.31 16.69
C ALA A 68 -9.36 -15.11 15.47
N THR A 69 -9.02 -15.80 14.38
CA THR A 69 -9.93 -16.30 13.33
C THR A 69 -10.69 -15.26 12.49
N GLY A 70 -10.22 -15.06 11.28
CA GLY A 70 -10.95 -14.39 10.21
C GLY A 70 -10.16 -14.53 8.92
N VAL A 71 -10.30 -15.67 8.27
CA VAL A 71 -9.80 -15.90 6.91
C VAL A 71 -10.69 -15.07 6.01
N ASP A 72 -10.26 -13.87 5.60
CA ASP A 72 -10.89 -13.22 4.45
C ASP A 72 -9.94 -12.20 3.81
N ASP A 73 -9.72 -12.46 2.52
CA ASP A 73 -9.39 -11.58 1.42
C ASP A 73 -8.09 -10.74 1.42
N ALA A 74 -7.15 -11.20 0.59
CA ALA A 74 -6.11 -10.38 0.03
C ALA A 74 -6.68 -9.54 -1.13
N PRO A 75 -6.62 -8.19 -1.11
CA PRO A 75 -6.77 -7.46 -2.35
C PRO A 75 -5.42 -7.54 -3.08
N SER A 76 -5.43 -8.40 -4.09
CA SER A 76 -4.59 -8.29 -5.27
C SER A 76 -4.55 -6.83 -5.72
N SER A 77 -3.40 -6.16 -5.57
CA SER A 77 -3.01 -5.07 -6.46
C SER A 77 -1.88 -5.59 -7.34
N ALA A 78 -2.28 -6.51 -8.21
CA ALA A 78 -1.60 -6.71 -9.48
C ALA A 78 -1.59 -5.38 -10.25
N GLY A 79 -0.41 -4.79 -10.35
CA GLY A 79 0.13 -3.94 -11.43
C GLY A 79 -0.75 -2.79 -11.97
N PRO A 80 -0.20 -1.57 -12.14
CA PRO A 80 -0.81 -0.63 -13.06
C PRO A 80 -0.78 -1.29 -14.45
N THR A 81 -1.96 -1.70 -14.94
CA THR A 81 -2.15 -2.01 -16.34
C THR A 81 -1.83 -0.75 -17.11
N ALA A 82 -0.64 -0.71 -17.70
CA ALA A 82 -0.34 0.16 -18.82
C ALA A 82 -1.28 -0.23 -19.97
N SER A 83 -2.53 0.26 -19.92
CA SER A 83 -3.42 0.32 -21.07
C SER A 83 -2.88 1.39 -22.02
N GLY A 84 -1.77 1.05 -22.69
CA GLY A 84 -1.42 1.64 -23.97
C GLY A 84 -2.24 0.95 -25.05
N THR A 85 -3.55 1.21 -25.10
CA THR A 85 -4.34 1.03 -26.32
C THR A 85 -4.66 2.43 -26.82
N HIS A 86 -3.82 2.90 -27.73
CA HIS A 86 -4.13 4.05 -28.56
C HIS A 86 -4.98 3.50 -29.72
N PRO A 87 -6.31 3.66 -29.71
CA PRO A 87 -7.06 3.46 -30.94
C PRO A 87 -6.66 4.60 -31.88
N ASP A 88 -5.95 4.26 -32.95
CA ASP A 88 -5.76 5.14 -34.10
C ASP A 88 -7.13 5.41 -34.74
N PRO A 89 -7.63 6.66 -34.80
CA PRO A 89 -8.75 7.03 -35.62
C PRO A 89 -8.20 7.79 -36.84
N THR A 90 -7.44 7.13 -37.72
CA THR A 90 -7.27 7.64 -39.09
C THR A 90 -8.47 7.19 -39.94
N GLU A 91 -9.66 7.62 -39.50
CA GLU A 91 -10.78 7.78 -40.41
C GLU A 91 -10.57 9.15 -41.07
N ALA A 92 -9.78 9.14 -42.16
CA ALA A 92 -9.60 10.30 -43.01
C ALA A 92 -10.92 10.56 -43.74
N GLU A 93 -11.72 11.44 -43.14
CA GLU A 93 -12.90 12.05 -43.73
C GLU A 93 -12.62 12.51 -45.16
N ALA A 94 -13.53 12.10 -46.04
CA ALA A 94 -13.78 12.73 -47.30
C ALA A 94 -14.18 14.20 -47.09
N LEU A 95 -13.57 15.11 -47.85
CA LEU A 95 -14.14 16.42 -48.14
C LEU A 95 -13.97 16.73 -49.65
N PRO A 96 -14.94 17.41 -50.29
CA PRO A 96 -15.07 17.50 -51.75
C PRO A 96 -14.45 18.78 -52.34
N ASP A 97 -14.13 18.75 -53.63
CA ASP A 97 -14.34 19.83 -54.62
C ASP A 97 -14.52 19.21 -56.02
#